data_AF-A0A5C4LWP1-F1
#
_entry.id   AF-A0A5C4LWP1-F1
#
_cell.length_a   1.000
_cell.length_b   1.000
_cell.length_c   1.000
_cell.angle_alpha   90.00
_cell.angle_beta   90.00
_cell.angle_gamma   90.00
#
_symmetry.space_group_name_H-M   'P 1'
#
loop_
_entity.id
_entity.type
_entity.pdbx_description
1 polymer ?
#
loop_
_entity_poly.entity_id
_entity_poly.type
_entity_poly.pdbx_seq_one_letter_code
_entity_poly.pdbx_strand_id
1 'polypeptide(L)'
;MLQPTYPVQTPRLNLRPLASTDLTAFHAMYSHPEVVRHLTWEPQGRIDTRELLARKTRHSTLAEPGQTLSLAIVLVETGEVIGDVSLGWLRGEHDNGDVIIVLHPRHQGKGYGAEACAEILRLGFEGLRLHQIFGACDARDIASASLMEGLGMRHDPGLREREHLKPKWDRELVYSMLATEWRRR
;
A
#
# COMPACT_ATOMS: atom_id res chain seq x y z
N MET A 1 0.49 13.76 -14.59
CA MET A 1 1.49 12.68 -14.50
C MET A 1 2.38 12.92 -13.28
N LEU A 2 2.32 12.02 -12.30
CA LEU A 2 3.22 11.94 -11.16
C LEU A 2 4.29 10.87 -11.46
N GLN A 3 5.55 11.30 -11.48
CA GLN A 3 6.71 10.44 -11.54
C GLN A 3 7.71 10.93 -10.49
N PRO A 4 7.77 10.30 -9.31
CA PRO A 4 8.76 10.63 -8.29
C PRO A 4 10.19 10.45 -8.81
N THR A 5 11.12 11.24 -8.28
CA THR A 5 12.55 10.92 -8.36
C THR A 5 12.82 9.73 -7.43
N TYR A 6 13.45 8.69 -7.97
CA TYR A 6 13.72 7.46 -7.22
C TYR A 6 15.18 7.34 -6.78
N PRO A 7 15.45 6.73 -5.61
CA PRO A 7 14.45 6.31 -4.62
C PRO A 7 13.81 7.51 -3.91
N VAL A 8 12.54 7.38 -3.51
CA VAL A 8 11.95 8.29 -2.52
C VAL A 8 12.55 7.88 -1.17
N GLN A 9 13.35 8.77 -0.59
CA GLN A 9 14.12 8.49 0.60
C GLN A 9 13.36 8.91 1.86
N THR A 10 13.42 8.05 2.87
CA THR A 10 12.97 8.34 4.23
C THR A 10 14.16 8.12 5.19
N PRO A 11 14.03 8.41 6.51
CA PRO A 11 15.12 8.18 7.45
C PRO A 11 15.68 6.75 7.45
N ARG A 12 14.84 5.73 7.21
CA ARG A 12 15.24 4.31 7.28
C ARG A 12 14.97 3.53 5.99
N LEU A 13 14.21 4.08 5.05
CA LEU A 13 13.72 3.34 3.87
C LEU A 13 14.08 4.06 2.56
N ASN A 14 14.32 3.26 1.53
CA ASN A 14 14.34 3.68 0.14
C ASN A 14 13.11 3.07 -0.55
N LEU A 15 12.18 3.91 -1.01
CA LEU A 15 11.03 3.48 -1.80
C LEU A 15 11.38 3.60 -3.28
N ARG A 16 11.42 2.48 -4.00
CA ARG A 16 11.81 2.45 -5.41
C ARG A 16 10.90 1.54 -6.24
N PRO A 17 10.85 1.68 -7.58
CA PRO A 17 10.13 0.74 -8.41
C PRO A 17 10.57 -0.70 -8.15
N LEU A 18 9.60 -1.61 -8.17
CA LEU A 18 9.86 -3.05 -8.09
C LEU A 18 10.65 -3.50 -9.32
N ALA A 19 11.60 -4.41 -9.11
CA ALA A 19 12.43 -5.01 -10.14
C ALA A 19 12.21 -6.52 -10.19
N SER A 20 12.48 -7.15 -11.33
CA SER A 20 12.38 -8.61 -11.48
C SER A 20 13.32 -9.37 -10.53
N THR A 21 14.43 -8.74 -10.13
CA THR A 21 15.38 -9.24 -9.13
C THR A 21 14.81 -9.33 -7.71
N ASP A 22 13.69 -8.65 -7.43
CA ASP A 22 13.04 -8.68 -6.12
C ASP A 22 12.22 -9.96 -5.88
N LEU A 23 12.12 -10.86 -6.87
CA LEU A 23 11.25 -12.04 -6.85
C LEU A 23 11.41 -12.89 -5.59
N THR A 24 12.63 -13.06 -5.08
CA THR A 24 12.87 -13.86 -3.87
C THR A 24 12.21 -13.23 -2.65
N ALA A 25 12.45 -11.94 -2.40
CA ALA A 25 11.85 -11.22 -1.27
C ALA A 25 10.33 -11.06 -1.44
N PHE A 26 9.89 -10.76 -2.66
CA PHE A 26 8.48 -10.63 -3.01
C PHE A 26 7.73 -11.96 -2.78
N HIS A 27 8.31 -13.08 -3.21
CA HIS A 27 7.74 -14.40 -2.95
C HIS A 27 7.74 -14.76 -1.47
N ALA A 28 8.78 -14.40 -0.70
CA ALA A 28 8.81 -14.63 0.74
C ALA A 28 7.65 -13.94 1.48
N MET A 29 7.18 -12.78 1.01
CA MET A 29 6.01 -12.11 1.56
C MET A 29 4.69 -12.75 1.11
N TYR A 30 4.53 -12.92 -0.20
CA TYR A 30 3.26 -13.34 -0.82
C TYR A 30 2.99 -14.85 -0.74
N SER A 31 3.92 -15.63 -0.20
CA SER A 31 3.71 -17.02 0.20
C SER A 31 3.57 -17.21 1.72
N HIS A 32 3.78 -16.15 2.52
CA HIS A 32 3.76 -16.27 3.98
C HIS A 32 2.32 -16.38 4.50
N PRO A 33 1.96 -17.43 5.27
CA PRO A 33 0.59 -17.65 5.75
C PRO A 33 -0.03 -16.45 6.49
N GLU A 34 0.75 -15.80 7.36
CA GLU A 34 0.30 -14.62 8.12
C GLU A 34 0.06 -13.38 7.26
N VAL A 35 0.69 -13.28 6.08
CA VAL A 35 0.46 -12.17 5.15
C VAL A 35 -0.78 -12.50 4.31
N VAL A 36 -0.79 -13.67 3.67
CA VAL A 36 -1.83 -14.06 2.72
C VAL A 36 -3.20 -14.30 3.37
N ARG A 37 -3.26 -14.55 4.69
CA ARG A 37 -4.55 -14.66 5.41
C ARG A 37 -5.37 -13.37 5.36
N HIS A 38 -4.70 -12.22 5.32
CA HIS A 38 -5.33 -10.90 5.27
C HIS A 38 -5.42 -10.36 3.83
N LEU A 39 -4.63 -10.92 2.91
CA LEU A 39 -4.77 -10.63 1.50
C LEU A 39 -5.99 -11.32 0.90
N THR A 40 -6.54 -10.63 -0.09
CA THR A 40 -7.81 -10.99 -0.70
C THR A 40 -7.68 -12.07 -1.77
N TRP A 41 -6.47 -12.56 -1.99
CA TRP A 41 -6.11 -13.65 -2.88
C TRP A 41 -5.53 -14.81 -2.07
N GLU A 42 -5.66 -16.03 -2.58
CA GLU A 42 -5.13 -17.25 -1.95
C GLU A 42 -3.59 -17.32 -2.02
N PRO A 43 -2.94 -18.20 -1.22
CA PRO A 43 -1.49 -18.35 -1.23
C PRO A 43 -1.01 -18.64 -2.65
N GLN A 44 -0.22 -17.69 -3.17
CA GLN A 44 0.22 -17.71 -4.55
C GLN A 44 1.44 -18.62 -4.67
N GLY A 45 1.37 -19.59 -5.58
CA GLY A 45 2.55 -20.36 -5.96
C GLY A 45 3.63 -19.42 -6.53
N ARG A 46 4.85 -19.95 -6.72
CA ARG A 46 5.97 -19.13 -7.24
C ARG A 46 5.70 -18.58 -8.65
N ILE A 47 4.84 -19.23 -9.45
CA ILE A 47 4.41 -18.76 -10.79
C ILE A 47 3.53 -17.51 -10.65
N ASP A 48 2.50 -17.57 -9.82
CA ASP A 48 1.56 -16.45 -9.62
C ASP A 48 2.27 -15.22 -9.03
N THR A 49 3.23 -15.45 -8.12
CA THR A 49 4.00 -14.37 -7.50
C THR A 49 4.88 -13.64 -8.52
N ARG A 50 5.44 -14.36 -9.50
CA ARG A 50 6.25 -13.78 -10.58
C ARG A 50 5.39 -12.94 -11.52
N GLU A 51 4.19 -13.38 -11.85
CA GLU A 51 3.26 -12.63 -12.69
C GLU A 51 2.76 -11.37 -11.98
N LEU A 52 2.43 -11.46 -10.69
CA LEU A 52 2.10 -10.31 -9.86
C LEU A 52 3.23 -9.29 -9.83
N LEU A 53 4.48 -9.74 -9.61
CA LEU A 53 5.66 -8.88 -9.65
C LEU A 53 5.82 -8.23 -11.03
N ALA A 54 5.72 -9.00 -12.11
CA ALA A 54 5.86 -8.50 -13.48
C ALA A 54 4.78 -7.47 -13.87
N ARG A 55 3.60 -7.53 -13.24
CA ARG A 55 2.58 -6.48 -13.34
C ARG A 55 3.01 -5.24 -12.55
N LYS A 56 3.37 -5.41 -11.28
CA LYS A 56 3.76 -4.30 -10.40
C LYS A 56 5.03 -3.57 -10.83
N THR A 57 5.97 -4.21 -11.53
CA THR A 57 7.16 -3.52 -12.07
C THR A 57 6.82 -2.45 -13.11
N ARG A 58 5.64 -2.54 -13.73
CA ARG A 58 5.12 -1.54 -14.67
C ARG A 58 4.45 -0.35 -13.98
N HIS A 59 4.17 -0.47 -12.68
CA HIS A 59 3.47 0.51 -11.86
C HIS A 59 4.46 1.50 -11.25
N SER A 60 5.29 2.16 -12.06
CA SER A 60 6.35 3.06 -11.60
C SER A 60 6.02 4.55 -11.76
N THR A 61 4.87 4.89 -12.35
CA THR A 61 4.38 6.26 -12.54
C THR A 61 2.86 6.29 -12.52
N LEU A 62 2.27 7.47 -12.30
CA LEU A 62 0.83 7.71 -12.35
C LEU A 62 0.53 8.84 -13.35
N ALA A 63 0.18 8.50 -14.58
CA ALA A 63 -0.18 9.44 -15.64
C ALA A 63 -1.66 9.86 -15.58
N GLU A 64 -2.56 8.92 -15.27
CA GLU A 64 -4.02 9.09 -15.36
C GLU A 64 -4.79 8.27 -14.30
N PRO A 65 -6.06 8.61 -14.01
CA PRO A 65 -6.91 7.80 -13.14
C PRO A 65 -7.09 6.36 -13.63
N GLY A 66 -7.15 5.43 -12.67
CA GLY A 66 -7.18 3.99 -12.88
C GLY A 66 -5.80 3.33 -12.86
N GLN A 67 -4.73 4.10 -12.65
CA GLN A 67 -3.37 3.58 -12.54
C GLN A 67 -2.97 3.40 -11.08
N THR A 68 -1.93 2.59 -10.87
CA THR A 68 -1.33 2.35 -9.56
C THR A 68 0.17 2.62 -9.65
N LEU A 69 0.72 3.22 -8.59
CA LEU A 69 2.15 3.24 -8.31
C LEU A 69 2.44 2.14 -7.28
N SER A 70 3.40 1.26 -7.52
CA SER A 70 3.83 0.20 -6.60
C SER A 70 5.33 0.26 -6.40
N LEU A 71 5.77 0.50 -5.17
CA LEU A 71 7.17 0.65 -4.79
C LEU A 71 7.60 -0.46 -3.84
N ALA A 72 8.78 -1.02 -4.08
CA ALA A 72 9.47 -1.84 -3.10
C ALA A 72 9.89 -0.96 -1.91
N ILE A 73 9.71 -1.48 -0.71
CA ILE A 73 10.22 -0.90 0.53
C ILE A 73 11.59 -1.54 0.79
N VAL A 74 12.66 -0.77 0.69
CA VAL A 74 14.04 -1.25 0.89
C VAL A 74 14.62 -0.64 2.15
N LEU A 75 15.12 -1.47 3.07
CA LEU A 75 15.77 -0.99 4.28
C LEU A 75 17.14 -0.39 3.94
N VAL A 76 17.40 0.84 4.37
CA VAL A 76 18.66 1.56 4.07
C VAL A 76 19.88 0.83 4.63
N GLU A 77 19.76 0.31 5.86
CA GLU A 77 20.87 -0.34 6.58
C GLU A 77 21.38 -1.60 5.89
N THR A 78 20.48 -2.42 5.32
CA THR A 78 20.82 -3.75 4.81
C THR A 78 20.67 -3.89 3.30
N GLY A 79 19.97 -2.97 2.64
CA GLY A 79 19.55 -3.12 1.25
C GLY A 79 18.46 -4.18 1.03
N GLU A 80 17.89 -4.74 2.09
CA GLU A 80 16.85 -5.77 2.03
C GLU A 80 15.52 -5.19 1.56
N VAL A 81 14.84 -5.88 0.63
CA VAL A 81 13.44 -5.60 0.29
C VAL A 81 12.55 -6.21 1.36
N ILE A 82 11.91 -5.37 2.16
CA ILE A 82 11.12 -5.79 3.34
C ILE A 82 9.61 -5.77 3.10
N GLY A 83 9.19 -5.22 1.97
CA GLY A 83 7.80 -4.86 1.71
C GLY A 83 7.56 -4.31 0.33
N ASP A 84 6.30 -4.05 0.05
CA ASP A 84 5.89 -3.12 -1.00
C ASP A 84 4.72 -2.25 -0.52
N VAL A 85 4.66 -1.04 -1.06
CA VAL A 85 3.58 -0.07 -0.81
C VAL A 85 3.06 0.45 -2.13
N SER A 86 1.77 0.69 -2.22
CA SER A 86 1.11 1.16 -3.43
C SER A 86 0.20 2.34 -3.20
N LEU A 87 0.13 3.24 -4.19
CA LEU A 87 -0.84 4.31 -4.33
C LEU A 87 -1.68 4.06 -5.57
N GLY A 88 -2.96 3.78 -5.41
CA GLY A 88 -3.91 3.78 -6.52
C GLY A 88 -4.48 5.18 -6.75
N TRP A 89 -4.57 5.59 -8.02
CA TRP A 89 -5.37 6.75 -8.42
C TRP A 89 -6.70 6.22 -8.96
N LEU A 90 -7.78 6.40 -8.22
CA LEU A 90 -9.08 5.82 -8.54
C LEU A 90 -9.78 6.60 -9.67
N ARG A 91 -10.51 5.90 -10.53
CA ARG A 91 -11.42 6.54 -11.50
C ARG A 91 -12.63 7.10 -10.76
N GLY A 92 -13.01 8.34 -11.05
CA GLY A 92 -14.20 8.96 -10.48
C GLY A 92 -14.12 10.48 -10.45
N GLU A 93 -15.18 11.12 -9.95
CA GLU A 93 -15.35 12.59 -9.99
C GLU A 93 -14.64 13.35 -8.86
N HIS A 94 -14.01 12.65 -7.91
CA HIS A 94 -13.55 13.26 -6.66
C HIS A 94 -12.04 13.18 -6.42
N ASP A 95 -11.23 12.85 -7.43
CA ASP A 95 -9.76 12.73 -7.28
C ASP A 95 -9.37 11.88 -6.06
N ASN A 96 -9.87 10.66 -6.02
CA ASN A 96 -9.64 9.75 -4.90
C ASN A 96 -8.47 8.81 -5.17
N GLY A 97 -7.83 8.34 -4.11
CA GLY A 97 -6.85 7.27 -4.19
C GLY A 97 -6.99 6.23 -3.10
N ASP A 98 -6.22 5.16 -3.22
CA ASP A 98 -6.11 4.13 -2.20
C ASP A 98 -4.64 3.86 -1.86
N VAL A 99 -4.38 3.49 -0.60
CA VAL A 99 -3.08 3.04 -0.13
C VAL A 99 -3.16 1.57 0.27
N ILE A 100 -2.20 0.79 -0.22
CA ILE A 100 -2.04 -0.62 0.11
C ILE A 100 -0.59 -0.84 0.55
N ILE A 101 -0.40 -1.56 1.65
CA ILE A 101 0.93 -1.94 2.11
C ILE A 101 0.99 -3.43 2.42
N VAL A 102 2.11 -4.04 2.06
CA VAL A 102 2.46 -5.40 2.44
C VAL A 102 3.87 -5.40 3.01
N LEU A 103 4.04 -5.95 4.22
CA LEU A 103 5.33 -6.12 4.87
C LEU A 103 5.53 -7.58 5.23
N HIS A 104 6.76 -8.06 5.07
CA HIS A 104 7.16 -9.34 5.64
C HIS A 104 6.97 -9.29 7.18
N PRO A 105 6.42 -10.35 7.83
CA PRO A 105 6.09 -10.32 9.26
C PRO A 105 7.26 -9.94 10.17
N ARG A 106 8.49 -10.38 9.85
CA ARG A 106 9.73 -10.01 10.55
C ARG A 106 10.01 -8.50 10.63
N HIS A 107 9.34 -7.70 9.80
CA HIS A 107 9.54 -6.25 9.68
C HIS A 107 8.31 -5.44 10.12
N GLN A 108 7.23 -6.11 10.54
CA GLN A 108 6.06 -5.46 11.13
C GLN A 108 6.33 -4.99 12.56
N GLY A 109 5.53 -4.05 13.07
CA GLY A 109 5.66 -3.51 14.44
C GLY A 109 6.88 -2.60 14.68
N LYS A 110 7.73 -2.37 13.68
CA LYS A 110 8.95 -1.53 13.77
C LYS A 110 8.77 -0.09 13.26
N GLY A 111 7.54 0.28 12.89
CA GLY A 111 7.21 1.59 12.34
C GLY A 111 7.52 1.76 10.84
N TYR A 112 8.09 0.76 10.16
CA TYR A 112 8.39 0.86 8.72
C TYR A 112 7.15 1.06 7.86
N GLY A 113 6.02 0.43 8.24
CA GLY A 113 4.79 0.59 7.50
C GLY A 113 4.25 2.02 7.55
N ALA A 114 4.26 2.63 8.74
CA ALA A 114 3.85 4.01 8.91
C ALA A 114 4.77 4.97 8.14
N GLU A 115 6.09 4.73 8.18
CA GLU A 115 7.07 5.53 7.45
C GLU A 115 6.87 5.45 5.92
N ALA A 116 6.66 4.25 5.37
CA ALA A 116 6.41 4.07 3.95
C ALA A 116 5.07 4.68 3.51
N CYS A 117 3.99 4.43 4.28
CA CYS A 117 2.68 4.98 3.97
C CYS A 117 2.63 6.50 4.10
N ALA A 118 3.38 7.12 5.01
CA ALA A 118 3.45 8.57 5.13
C ALA A 118 3.95 9.22 3.82
N GLU A 119 4.98 8.66 3.18
CA GLU A 119 5.43 9.14 1.87
C GLU A 119 4.42 8.89 0.76
N ILE A 120 3.70 7.77 0.79
CA ILE A 120 2.63 7.50 -0.18
C ILE A 120 1.48 8.50 -0.05
N LEU A 121 1.06 8.81 1.19
CA LEU A 121 0.06 9.85 1.45
C LEU A 121 0.57 11.21 0.95
N ARG A 122 1.83 11.56 1.22
CA ARG A 122 2.45 12.80 0.71
C ARG A 122 2.41 12.85 -0.82
N LEU A 123 2.83 11.78 -1.50
CA LEU A 123 2.78 11.70 -2.97
C LEU A 123 1.34 11.83 -3.51
N GLY A 124 0.35 11.25 -2.84
CA GLY A 124 -1.05 11.36 -3.23
C GLY A 124 -1.62 12.77 -3.02
N PHE A 125 -1.47 13.34 -1.83
CA PHE A 125 -2.04 14.65 -1.49
C PHE A 125 -1.28 15.84 -2.09
N GLU A 126 0.04 15.76 -2.19
CA GLU A 126 0.86 16.88 -2.70
C GLU A 126 1.20 16.69 -4.18
N GLY A 127 1.53 15.47 -4.58
CA GLY A 127 1.93 15.16 -5.96
C GLY A 127 0.72 15.07 -6.91
N LEU A 128 -0.31 14.33 -6.53
CA LEU A 128 -1.53 14.18 -7.34
C LEU A 128 -2.65 15.15 -6.95
N ARG A 129 -2.57 15.79 -5.78
CA ARG A 129 -3.63 16.66 -5.23
C ARG A 129 -4.95 15.92 -5.03
N LEU A 130 -4.87 14.64 -4.65
CA LEU A 130 -6.04 13.84 -4.35
C LEU A 130 -6.88 14.50 -3.24
N HIS A 131 -8.20 14.42 -3.35
CA HIS A 131 -9.12 14.93 -2.34
C HIS A 131 -9.14 14.03 -1.11
N GLN A 132 -9.14 12.71 -1.32
CA GLN A 132 -9.27 11.70 -0.29
C GLN A 132 -8.45 10.46 -0.64
N ILE A 133 -7.80 9.88 0.36
CA ILE A 133 -7.10 8.60 0.22
C ILE A 133 -7.72 7.59 1.19
N PHE A 134 -8.06 6.42 0.67
CA PHE A 134 -8.64 5.30 1.40
C PHE A 134 -7.60 4.23 1.75
N GLY A 135 -7.85 3.48 2.81
CA GLY A 135 -7.18 2.23 3.10
C GLY A 135 -8.22 1.24 3.58
N ALA A 136 -8.13 -0.01 3.13
CA ALA A 136 -9.07 -1.06 3.51
C ALA A 136 -8.31 -2.26 4.07
N CYS A 137 -8.86 -2.88 5.11
CA CYS A 137 -8.33 -4.11 5.67
C CYS A 137 -9.44 -5.03 6.18
N ASP A 138 -9.11 -6.32 6.34
CA ASP A 138 -9.95 -7.25 7.09
C ASP A 138 -10.07 -6.77 8.55
N ALA A 139 -11.24 -6.84 9.16
CA ALA A 139 -11.45 -6.46 10.56
C ALA A 139 -10.60 -7.28 11.57
N ARG A 140 -10.09 -8.44 11.15
CA ARG A 140 -9.17 -9.28 11.91
C ARG A 140 -7.70 -8.84 11.75
N ASP A 141 -7.40 -7.98 10.79
CA ASP A 141 -6.07 -7.38 10.58
C ASP A 141 -5.90 -6.13 11.47
N ILE A 142 -5.70 -6.38 12.76
CA ILE A 142 -5.51 -5.34 13.77
C ILE A 142 -4.26 -4.49 13.48
N ALA A 143 -3.24 -5.07 12.84
CA ALA A 143 -2.01 -4.36 12.50
C ALA A 143 -2.25 -3.29 11.44
N SER A 144 -2.96 -3.62 10.37
CA SER A 144 -3.33 -2.65 9.33
C SER A 144 -4.29 -1.58 9.85
N ALA A 145 -5.28 -1.97 10.65
CA ALA A 145 -6.19 -1.03 11.32
C ALA A 145 -5.43 -0.02 12.19
N SER A 146 -4.56 -0.51 13.09
CA SER A 146 -3.76 0.34 13.97
C SER A 146 -2.79 1.24 13.20
N LEU A 147 -2.23 0.75 12.08
CA LEU A 147 -1.37 1.54 11.20
C LEU A 147 -2.16 2.69 10.57
N MET A 148 -3.35 2.45 10.04
CA MET A 148 -4.19 3.50 9.44
C MET A 148 -4.62 4.55 10.48
N GLU A 149 -5.01 4.12 11.68
CA GLU A 149 -5.33 5.03 12.79
C GLU A 149 -4.11 5.86 13.23
N GLY A 150 -2.94 5.23 13.37
CA GLY A 150 -1.68 5.93 13.69
C GLY A 150 -1.25 6.91 12.60
N LEU A 151 -1.58 6.62 11.35
CA LEU A 151 -1.45 7.55 10.22
C LEU A 151 -2.52 8.64 10.23
N GLY A 152 -3.41 8.71 11.21
CA GLY A 152 -4.43 9.75 11.33
C GLY A 152 -5.59 9.57 10.36
N MET A 153 -5.69 8.42 9.69
CA MET A 153 -6.84 8.06 8.89
C MET A 153 -8.00 7.71 9.82
N ARG A 154 -9.22 8.06 9.41
CA ARG A 154 -10.42 7.88 10.21
C ARG A 154 -11.21 6.71 9.67
N HIS A 155 -11.59 5.80 10.56
CA HIS A 155 -12.51 4.73 10.23
C HIS A 155 -13.87 5.31 9.86
N ASP A 156 -14.39 4.95 8.69
CA ASP A 156 -15.74 5.30 8.27
C ASP A 156 -16.64 4.04 8.36
N PRO A 157 -17.48 3.93 9.40
CA PRO A 157 -18.35 2.78 9.57
C PRO A 157 -19.49 2.72 8.53
N GLY A 158 -19.77 3.81 7.81
CA GLY A 158 -20.78 3.89 6.75
C GLY A 158 -20.26 3.48 5.37
N LEU A 159 -18.93 3.50 5.15
CA LEU A 159 -18.31 3.07 3.89
C LEU A 159 -18.30 1.54 3.68
N ARG A 160 -18.78 0.76 4.67
CA ARG A 160 -18.98 -0.70 4.59
C ARG A 160 -19.78 -1.16 3.37
N GLU A 161 -20.59 -0.29 2.78
CA GLU A 161 -21.47 -0.62 1.65
C GLU A 161 -20.88 -0.30 0.28
N ARG A 162 -19.67 0.29 0.21
CA ARG A 162 -18.94 0.34 -1.07
C ARG A 162 -18.30 -1.01 -1.33
N GLU A 163 -19.17 -1.90 -1.78
CA GLU A 163 -18.93 -3.21 -2.35
C GLU A 163 -18.68 -4.32 -1.31
N HIS A 164 -19.54 -5.35 -1.36
CA HIS A 164 -19.11 -6.72 -1.03
C HIS A 164 -18.02 -7.11 -2.03
N LEU A 165 -16.82 -6.57 -1.87
CA LEU A 165 -15.78 -6.68 -2.88
C LEU A 165 -15.28 -8.12 -2.94
N LYS A 166 -15.25 -8.89 -1.83
CA LYS A 166 -14.44 -10.13 -1.77
C LYS A 166 -14.98 -11.20 -0.79
N PRO A 167 -15.12 -12.47 -1.21
CA PRO A 167 -15.74 -13.55 -0.42
C PRO A 167 -14.92 -14.04 0.80
N LYS A 168 -13.70 -13.52 1.03
CA LYS A 168 -12.76 -14.01 2.07
C LYS A 168 -12.71 -13.13 3.33
N TRP A 169 -13.13 -11.86 3.23
CA TRP A 169 -13.17 -10.96 4.38
C TRP A 169 -14.54 -11.05 5.04
N ASP A 170 -14.56 -11.47 6.31
CA ASP A 170 -15.81 -11.55 7.08
C ASP A 170 -16.41 -10.15 7.28
N ARG A 171 -15.53 -9.15 7.41
CA ARG A 171 -15.88 -7.74 7.58
C ARG A 171 -14.71 -6.88 7.10
N GLU A 172 -14.97 -6.01 6.14
CA GLU A 172 -14.02 -4.98 5.71
C GLU A 172 -14.12 -3.76 6.65
N LEU A 173 -12.97 -3.21 7.03
CA LEU A 173 -12.85 -1.90 7.66
C LEU A 173 -12.24 -0.95 6.65
N VAL A 174 -12.90 0.20 6.45
CA VAL A 174 -12.42 1.24 5.54
C VAL A 174 -12.04 2.46 6.36
N TYR A 175 -10.82 2.92 6.13
CA TYR A 175 -10.28 4.15 6.69
C TYR A 175 -10.07 5.13 5.56
N SER A 176 -10.19 6.43 5.87
CA SER A 176 -9.86 7.46 4.91
C SER A 176 -9.25 8.69 5.55
N MET A 177 -8.54 9.46 4.74
CA MET A 177 -8.05 10.78 5.12
C MET A 177 -8.40 11.77 4.01
N LEU A 178 -8.91 12.94 4.40
CA LEU A 178 -9.14 14.06 3.49
C LEU A 178 -7.88 14.91 3.34
N ALA A 179 -7.74 15.57 2.19
CA ALA A 179 -6.66 16.52 1.94
C ALA A 179 -6.65 17.68 2.95
N THR A 180 -7.82 18.05 3.50
CA THR A 180 -7.95 19.05 4.57
C THR A 180 -7.40 18.55 5.90
N GLU A 181 -7.49 17.25 6.19
CA GLU A 181 -6.93 16.62 7.38
C GLU A 181 -5.41 16.47 7.24
N TRP A 182 -4.93 16.09 6.05
CA TRP A 182 -3.50 16.07 5.72
C TRP A 182 -2.83 17.42 5.99
N ARG A 183 -3.41 18.52 5.49
CA ARG A 183 -2.87 19.88 5.66
C ARG A 183 -2.87 20.41 7.11
N ARG A 184 -3.57 19.75 8.03
CA ARG A 184 -3.68 20.17 9.44
C ARG A 184 -2.73 19.41 10.38
N ARG A 185 -2.04 18.40 9.86
CA ARG A 185 -0.96 17.71 10.58
C ARG A 185 0.30 18.56 10.63
#